data_AF-A0A972UY16-F1
#
_entry.id   AF-A0A972UY16-F1
#
_cell.length_a   1.000
_cell.length_b   1.000
_cell.length_c   1.000
_cell.angle_alpha   90.00
_cell.angle_beta   90.00
_cell.angle_gamma   90.00
#
_symmetry.space_group_name_H-M   'P 1'
#
loop_
_entity.id
_entity.type
_entity.pdbx_description
1 polymer ?
#
loop_
_entity_poly.entity_id
_entity_poly.type
_entity_poly.pdbx_seq_one_letter_code
_entity_poly.pdbx_strand_id
1 'polypeptide(L)'
;LMNIVKNNQPPPIYVVSGGRGLAGNNLVQSLLIQYPNNNISVIIVSQVSNDSQIFDVIMKAKTDGGLITHTMVTPELRQKVNEMGKEFGVKVIDLMGNLAEYLDETLDVEPLKHPD
;
A
#
# COMPACT_ATOMS: atom_id res chain seq x y z
N LEU A 1 29.96 16.25 12.21
CA LEU A 1 29.01 15.24 12.72
C LEU A 1 27.62 15.86 12.70
N MET A 2 26.81 15.57 11.68
CA MET A 2 25.42 16.04 11.64
C MET A 2 24.61 15.18 12.61
N ASN A 3 24.05 15.81 13.65
CA ASN A 3 23.08 15.17 14.52
C ASN A 3 21.81 14.89 13.72
N ILE A 4 21.56 13.63 13.41
CA ILE A 4 20.26 13.19 12.92
C ILE A 4 19.31 13.27 14.12
N VAL A 5 18.50 14.31 14.16
CA VAL A 5 17.37 14.39 15.08
C VAL A 5 16.46 13.22 14.74
N LYS A 6 16.45 12.17 15.58
CA LYS A 6 15.48 11.09 15.46
C LYS A 6 14.10 11.69 15.65
N ASN A 7 13.30 11.65 14.59
CA ASN A 7 11.90 11.99 14.68
C ASN A 7 11.23 10.93 15.56
N ASN A 8 10.67 11.32 16.71
CA ASN A 8 10.08 10.40 17.70
C ASN A 8 8.72 9.84 17.28
N GLN A 9 8.29 10.05 16.03
CA GLN A 9 7.04 9.55 15.49
C GLN A 9 7.29 8.19 14.84
N PRO A 10 6.40 7.19 15.04
CA PRO A 10 6.51 5.92 14.36
C PRO A 10 6.38 6.12 12.84
N PRO A 11 7.00 5.25 12.03
CA PRO A 11 6.91 5.38 10.58
C PRO A 11 5.46 5.33 10.08
N PRO A 12 5.12 6.11 9.03
CA PRO A 12 3.77 6.14 8.50
C PRO A 12 3.40 4.86 7.75
N ILE A 13 2.10 4.63 7.60
CA ILE A 13 1.52 3.61 6.72
C ILE A 13 0.86 4.30 5.53
N TYR A 14 1.36 4.03 4.34
CA TYR A 14 0.77 4.45 3.07
C TYR A 14 -0.26 3.42 2.64
N VAL A 15 -1.50 3.86 2.41
CA VAL A 15 -2.59 3.04 1.86
C VAL A 15 -2.75 3.39 0.39
N VAL A 16 -2.25 2.52 -0.49
CA VAL A 16 -2.22 2.73 -1.94
C VAL A 16 -3.37 2.02 -2.63
N SER A 17 -4.07 2.71 -3.52
CA SER A 17 -5.28 2.18 -4.16
C SER A 17 -5.50 2.78 -5.55
N GLY A 18 -5.96 1.95 -6.48
CA GLY A 18 -6.48 2.42 -7.78
C GLY A 18 -7.81 3.17 -7.66
N GLY A 19 -8.65 2.81 -6.68
CA GLY A 19 -9.86 3.56 -6.32
C GLY A 19 -9.61 4.55 -5.16
N ARG A 20 -10.63 4.75 -4.32
CA ARG A 20 -10.60 5.72 -3.20
C ARG A 20 -9.72 5.33 -1.99
N GLY A 21 -9.29 4.08 -1.87
CA GLY A 21 -8.48 3.60 -0.74
C GLY A 21 -9.23 3.29 0.56
N LEU A 22 -10.58 3.30 0.54
CA LEU A 22 -11.40 3.06 1.73
C LEU A 22 -11.21 1.65 2.30
N ALA A 23 -11.16 0.62 1.46
CA ALA A 23 -11.01 -0.76 1.92
C ALA A 23 -9.68 -0.97 2.67
N GLY A 24 -8.57 -0.53 2.07
CA GLY A 24 -7.25 -0.61 2.70
C GLY A 24 -7.18 0.22 3.99
N ASN A 25 -7.73 1.44 3.99
CA ASN A 25 -7.76 2.27 5.18
C ASN A 25 -8.56 1.61 6.31
N ASN A 26 -9.76 1.11 6.02
CA ASN A 26 -10.60 0.46 7.02
C ASN A 26 -9.91 -0.75 7.66
N LEU A 27 -9.20 -1.55 6.87
CA LEU A 27 -8.45 -2.70 7.40
C LEU A 27 -7.30 -2.25 8.31
N VAL A 28 -6.52 -1.25 7.89
CA VAL A 28 -5.43 -0.70 8.72
C VAL A 28 -5.98 -0.12 10.03
N GLN A 29 -7.04 0.69 9.97
CA GLN A 29 -7.67 1.28 11.16
C GLN A 29 -8.23 0.21 12.10
N SER A 30 -8.82 -0.86 11.56
CA SER A 30 -9.35 -1.99 12.34
C SER A 30 -8.26 -2.74 13.09
N LEU A 31 -7.00 -2.72 12.63
CA LEU A 31 -5.87 -3.26 13.38
C LEU A 31 -5.31 -2.25 14.39
N LEU A 32 -5.22 -0.97 14.00
CA LEU A 32 -4.70 0.09 14.87
C LEU A 32 -5.54 0.32 16.14
N ILE A 33 -6.82 -0.04 16.13
CA ILE A 33 -7.68 0.02 17.33
C ILE A 33 -7.14 -0.82 18.50
N GLN A 34 -6.37 -1.88 18.21
CA GLN A 34 -5.71 -2.73 19.22
C GLN A 34 -4.52 -2.03 19.88
N TYR A 35 -4.09 -0.88 19.34
CA TYR A 35 -2.97 -0.08 19.81
C TYR A 35 -3.45 1.35 20.11
N PRO A 36 -4.31 1.58 21.12
CA PRO A 36 -5.01 2.86 21.32
C PRO A 36 -4.11 4.07 21.59
N ASN A 37 -2.85 3.85 22.00
CA ASN A 37 -1.86 4.90 22.23
C ASN A 37 -0.91 5.11 21.03
N ASN A 38 -1.21 4.51 19.87
CA ASN A 38 -0.40 4.71 18.68
C ASN A 38 -0.56 6.15 18.16
N ASN A 39 0.50 6.67 17.55
CA ASN A 39 0.54 7.92 16.81
C ASN A 39 0.99 7.68 15.36
N ILE A 40 0.59 6.53 14.79
CA ILE A 40 0.95 6.16 13.42
C ILE A 40 0.11 6.99 12.45
N SER A 41 0.78 7.71 11.55
CA SER A 41 0.11 8.41 10.46
C SER A 41 -0.31 7.43 9.38
N VAL A 42 -1.59 7.40 9.03
CA VAL A 42 -2.14 6.64 7.91
C VAL A 42 -2.40 7.60 6.75
N ILE A 43 -1.71 7.40 5.63
CA ILE A 43 -1.74 8.29 4.47
C ILE A 43 -2.38 7.55 3.30
N ILE A 44 -3.56 8.00 2.88
CA ILE A 44 -4.26 7.41 1.74
C ILE A 44 -3.72 8.02 0.44
N VAL A 45 -3.24 7.17 -0.46
CA VAL A 45 -2.90 7.54 -1.84
C VAL A 45 -3.87 6.85 -2.79
N SER A 46 -4.92 7.57 -3.14
CA SER A 46 -6.00 7.11 -4.02
C SER A 46 -5.69 7.36 -5.50
N GLN A 47 -6.47 6.74 -6.39
CA GLN A 47 -6.44 7.00 -7.84
C GLN A 47 -5.07 6.76 -8.48
N VAL A 48 -4.28 5.84 -7.93
CA VAL A 48 -2.99 5.44 -8.49
C VAL A 48 -3.25 4.50 -9.66
N SER A 49 -2.91 4.94 -10.86
CA SER A 49 -3.28 4.29 -12.12
C SER A 49 -2.10 4.01 -13.06
N ASN A 50 -0.88 4.38 -12.67
CA ASN A 50 0.30 4.15 -13.50
C ASN A 50 1.60 3.99 -12.69
N ASP A 51 2.62 3.45 -13.36
CA ASP A 51 3.94 3.15 -12.81
C ASP A 51 4.65 4.37 -12.21
N SER A 52 4.48 5.57 -12.80
CA SER A 52 5.13 6.79 -12.28
C SER A 52 4.57 7.15 -10.91
N GLN A 53 3.25 7.08 -10.74
CA GLN A 53 2.61 7.33 -9.44
C GLN A 53 3.00 6.27 -8.41
N ILE A 54 3.11 5.00 -8.82
CA ILE A 54 3.61 3.92 -7.94
C ILE A 54 5.03 4.25 -7.48
N PHE A 55 5.91 4.62 -8.41
CA PHE A 55 7.29 4.99 -8.12
C PHE A 55 7.37 6.16 -7.14
N ASP A 56 6.58 7.21 -7.34
CA ASP A 56 6.55 8.37 -6.45
C ASP A 56 6.18 7.98 -5.01
N VAL A 57 5.19 7.10 -4.84
CA VAL A 57 4.79 6.61 -3.51
C VAL A 57 5.86 5.73 -2.89
N ILE A 58 6.50 4.85 -3.67
CA ILE A 58 7.61 4.00 -3.21
C ILE A 58 8.75 4.87 -2.69
N MET A 59 9.16 5.90 -3.45
CA MET A 59 10.24 6.79 -3.06
C MET A 59 9.88 7.64 -1.84
N LYS A 60 8.61 8.05 -1.72
CA LYS A 60 8.13 8.77 -0.53
C LYS A 60 8.15 7.88 0.71
N ALA A 61 7.61 6.66 0.61
CA ALA A 61 7.62 5.70 1.71
C ALA A 61 9.05 5.34 2.14
N LYS A 62 9.97 5.15 1.18
CA LYS A 62 11.40 4.94 1.45
C LYS A 62 12.01 6.09 2.25
N THR A 63 11.77 7.33 1.80
CA THR A 63 12.31 8.54 2.44
C THR A 63 11.80 8.67 3.87
N ASP A 64 10.55 8.30 4.11
CA ASP A 64 9.92 8.38 5.43
C ASP A 64 10.22 7.16 6.34
N GLY A 65 10.88 6.13 5.80
CA GLY A 65 11.00 4.83 6.44
C GLY A 65 9.65 4.11 6.65
N GLY A 66 8.63 4.50 5.90
CA GLY A 66 7.25 4.03 6.01
C GLY A 66 6.98 2.69 5.33
N LEU A 67 5.83 2.13 5.67
CA LEU A 67 5.26 0.92 5.08
C LEU A 67 4.26 1.30 3.98
N ILE A 68 4.18 0.51 2.91
CA ILE A 68 3.05 0.56 1.97
C ILE A 68 2.14 -0.65 2.21
N THR A 69 0.84 -0.39 2.25
CA THR A 69 -0.23 -1.38 2.09
C THR A 69 -0.97 -1.03 0.80
N HIS A 70 -1.48 -2.02 0.06
CA HIS A 70 -2.27 -1.70 -1.12
C HIS A 70 -3.44 -2.63 -1.39
N THR A 71 -4.38 -2.11 -2.16
CA THR A 71 -5.57 -2.83 -2.65
C THR A 71 -5.67 -2.80 -4.19
N MET A 72 -4.52 -2.73 -4.87
CA MET A 72 -4.45 -2.76 -6.33
C MET A 72 -5.07 -4.04 -6.88
N VAL A 73 -6.10 -3.90 -7.73
CA VAL A 73 -6.78 -5.03 -8.37
C VAL A 73 -6.19 -5.36 -9.74
N THR A 74 -5.83 -4.34 -10.54
CA THR A 74 -5.19 -4.50 -11.85
C THR A 74 -3.89 -5.31 -11.71
N PRO A 75 -3.78 -6.49 -12.33
CA PRO A 75 -2.64 -7.40 -12.12
C PRO A 75 -1.29 -6.74 -12.37
N GLU A 76 -1.17 -5.95 -13.44
CA GLU A 76 0.07 -5.28 -13.82
C GLU A 76 0.51 -4.27 -12.75
N LEU A 77 -0.41 -3.41 -12.29
CA LEU A 77 -0.12 -2.43 -11.25
C LEU A 77 0.15 -3.11 -9.90
N ARG A 78 -0.59 -4.17 -9.57
CA ARG A 78 -0.38 -4.95 -8.33
C ARG A 78 1.03 -5.55 -8.31
N GLN A 79 1.42 -6.22 -9.38
CA GLN A 79 2.78 -6.76 -9.54
C GLN A 79 3.81 -5.65 -9.41
N LYS A 80 3.58 -4.51 -10.07
CA LYS A 80 4.51 -3.37 -10.08
C LYS A 80 4.76 -2.78 -8.69
N VAL A 81 3.72 -2.58 -7.87
CA VAL A 81 3.90 -2.08 -6.49
C VAL A 81 4.75 -3.05 -5.66
N ASN A 82 4.46 -4.35 -5.75
CA ASN A 82 5.19 -5.39 -5.01
C ASN A 82 6.67 -5.48 -5.45
N GLU A 83 6.94 -5.47 -6.75
CA GLU A 83 8.31 -5.52 -7.30
C GLU A 83 9.12 -4.28 -6.94
N MET A 84 8.57 -3.08 -7.14
CA MET A 84 9.26 -1.84 -6.78
C MET A 84 9.49 -1.77 -5.26
N GLY A 85 8.55 -2.24 -4.44
CA GLY A 85 8.75 -2.33 -3.00
C GLY A 85 10.00 -3.11 -2.64
N LYS A 86 10.11 -4.32 -3.22
CA LYS A 86 11.28 -5.19 -3.06
C LYS A 86 12.56 -4.55 -3.59
N GLU A 87 12.52 -3.96 -4.79
CA GLU A 87 13.67 -3.32 -5.45
C GLU A 87 14.23 -2.17 -4.61
N PHE A 88 13.36 -1.30 -4.09
CA PHE A 88 13.79 -0.10 -3.39
C PHE A 88 13.95 -0.29 -1.87
N GLY A 89 13.66 -1.49 -1.36
CA GLY A 89 13.78 -1.83 0.06
C GLY A 89 12.65 -1.26 0.93
N VAL A 90 11.46 -1.06 0.33
CA VAL A 90 10.26 -0.60 1.03
C VAL A 90 9.38 -1.80 1.33
N LYS A 91 8.95 -1.93 2.59
CA LYS A 91 8.02 -3.00 2.95
C LYS A 91 6.67 -2.71 2.27
N VAL A 92 6.15 -3.73 1.58
CA VAL A 92 4.84 -3.70 0.93
C VAL A 92 3.99 -4.85 1.49
N ILE A 93 2.73 -4.57 1.80
CA ILE A 93 1.72 -5.58 2.14
C ILE A 93 0.60 -5.48 1.10
N ASP A 94 0.49 -6.53 0.29
CA ASP A 94 -0.62 -6.72 -0.64
C ASP A 94 -1.83 -7.26 0.14
N LEU A 95 -2.89 -6.44 0.25
CA LEU A 95 -4.11 -6.81 0.97
C LEU A 95 -5.11 -7.59 0.11
N MET A 96 -4.86 -7.72 -1.19
CA MET A 96 -5.77 -8.36 -2.15
C MET A 96 -5.17 -9.61 -2.78
N GLY A 97 -3.85 -9.72 -2.88
CA GLY A 97 -3.11 -10.76 -3.60
C GLY A 97 -3.72 -12.16 -3.48
N ASN A 98 -3.63 -12.78 -2.31
CA ASN A 98 -4.09 -14.15 -2.09
C ASN A 98 -5.60 -14.34 -2.38
N LEU A 99 -6.44 -13.35 -2.04
CA LEU A 99 -7.88 -13.46 -2.25
C LEU A 99 -8.22 -13.33 -3.74
N ALA A 100 -7.57 -12.41 -4.45
CA ALA A 100 -7.74 -12.26 -5.87
C ALA A 100 -7.21 -13.48 -6.64
N GLU A 101 -6.05 -14.03 -6.27
CA GLU A 101 -5.53 -15.28 -6.85
C GLU A 101 -6.54 -16.43 -6.69
N TYR A 102 -7.09 -16.61 -5.49
CA TYR A 102 -8.13 -17.62 -5.26
C TYR A 102 -9.37 -17.40 -6.13
N LEU A 103 -9.80 -16.14 -6.29
CA LEU A 103 -10.96 -15.82 -7.13
C LEU A 103 -10.69 -16.03 -8.60
N ASP A 104 -9.49 -15.71 -9.09
CA ASP A 104 -9.07 -15.96 -10.47
C ASP A 104 -9.02 -17.47 -10.80
N GLU A 105 -8.64 -18.29 -9.81
CA GLU A 105 -8.60 -19.76 -9.95
C GLU A 105 -10.00 -20.40 -9.88
N THR A 106 -10.92 -19.83 -9.10
CA THR A 106 -12.23 -20.44 -8.81
C THR A 106 -13.36 -19.89 -9.66
N LEU A 107 -13.24 -18.66 -10.14
CA LEU A 107 -14.17 -18.04 -11.04
C LEU A 107 -13.60 -18.16 -12.44
N ASP A 108 -14.26 -18.92 -13.32
CA ASP A 108 -13.87 -19.10 -14.73
C ASP A 108 -14.17 -17.83 -15.57
N VAL A 109 -13.87 -16.65 -15.01
CA VAL A 109 -14.13 -15.31 -15.55
C VAL A 109 -12.95 -14.40 -15.25
N GLU A 110 -12.45 -13.70 -16.27
CA GLU A 110 -11.40 -12.69 -16.07
C GLU A 110 -11.90 -11.56 -15.15
N PRO A 111 -11.07 -11.09 -14.20
CA PRO A 111 -11.37 -9.90 -13.41
C PRO A 111 -11.69 -8.70 -14.29
N LEU A 112 -12.68 -7.89 -13.87
CA LEU A 112 -12.90 -6.58 -14.46
C LEU A 112 -11.64 -5.74 -14.23
N LYS A 113 -10.93 -5.39 -15.31
CA LYS A 113 -9.61 -4.73 -15.30
C LYS A 113 -9.64 -3.27 -14.82
N HIS A 114 -10.79 -2.76 -14.39
CA HIS A 114 -10.98 -1.35 -14.03
C HIS A 114 -11.68 -1.21 -12.67
N PRO A 115 -11.06 -0.56 -11.67
CA PRO A 115 -11.80 -0.07 -10.51
C PRO A 115 -12.67 1.13 -10.91
N ASP A 116 -13.87 1.22 -10.34
CA ASP A 116 -14.73 2.43 -10.38
C ASP A 116 -14.11 3.62 -9.61
#